data_AF-A0A933IIU7-F1
#
_entry.id   AF-A0A933IIU7-F1
#
_cell.length_a   1.000
_cell.length_b   1.000
_cell.length_c   1.000
_cell.angle_alpha   90.00
_cell.angle_beta   90.00
_cell.angle_gamma   90.00
#
_symmetry.space_group_name_H-M   'P 1'
#
loop_
_entity.id
_entity.type
_entity.pdbx_description
1 polymer ?
#
loop_
_entity_poly.entity_id
_entity_poly.type
_entity_poly.pdbx_seq_one_letter_code
_entity_poly.pdbx_strand_id
1 'polypeptide(L)' 'MELTEKVLALPTDERVILAQCVWDSMEYFIDPEIEKAWMDDTEKRWQEIEQGRVQCISAKEVMKKARASLNK' A
#
# COMPACT_ATOMS: atom_id res chain seq x y z
N MET A 1 -26.16 2.18 -2.99
CA MET A 1 -25.40 0.95 -2.67
C MET A 1 -25.46 -0.12 -3.78
N GLU A 2 -26.37 0.01 -4.76
CA GLU A 2 -26.57 -0.95 -5.86
C GLU A 2 -25.28 -1.32 -6.63
N LEU A 3 -24.38 -0.37 -6.90
CA LEU A 3 -23.10 -0.65 -7.57
C LEU A 3 -22.17 -1.51 -6.70
N THR A 4 -22.11 -1.22 -5.40
CA THR A 4 -21.28 -1.98 -4.44
C THR A 4 -21.74 -3.43 -4.36
N GLU A 5 -23.05 -3.67 -4.34
CA GLU A 5 -23.62 -5.02 -4.32
C GLU A 5 -23.25 -5.81 -5.59
N LYS A 6 -23.32 -5.16 -6.75
CA LYS A 6 -22.90 -5.77 -8.03
C LYS A 6 -21.41 -6.11 -8.04
N VAL A 7 -20.55 -5.22 -7.53
CA VAL A 7 -19.11 -5.47 -7.44
C VAL A 7 -18.80 -6.61 -6.48
N LEU A 8 -19.45 -6.66 -5.32
CA LEU A 8 -19.24 -7.72 -4.34
C LEU A 8 -19.77 -9.09 -4.80
N ALA A 9 -20.71 -9.12 -5.75
CA ALA A 9 -21.22 -10.34 -6.37
C ALA A 9 -20.27 -10.96 -7.42
N LEU A 10 -19.26 -10.22 -7.90
CA LEU A 10 -18.29 -10.74 -8.87
C LEU A 10 -17.39 -11.81 -8.24
N PRO A 11 -16.82 -12.74 -9.03
CA PRO A 11 -15.72 -13.61 -8.62
C PRO A 11 -14.53 -12.83 -8.02
N THR A 12 -13.77 -13.47 -7.13
CA THR A 12 -12.69 -12.80 -6.38
C THR A 12 -11.61 -12.21 -7.28
N ASP A 13 -11.20 -12.94 -8.31
CA ASP A 13 -10.26 -12.52 -9.34
C ASP A 13 -10.76 -11.29 -10.12
N GLU A 14 -12.02 -11.30 -10.54
CA GLU A 14 -12.64 -10.14 -11.21
C GLU A 14 -12.72 -8.93 -10.28
N ARG A 15 -13.03 -9.13 -8.99
CA ARG A 15 -13.01 -8.05 -8.00
C ARG A 15 -11.62 -7.44 -7.82
N VAL A 16 -10.57 -8.26 -7.81
CA VAL A 16 -9.18 -7.79 -7.69
C VAL A 16 -8.79 -6.96 -8.92
N ILE A 17 -9.11 -7.45 -10.12
CA ILE A 17 -8.84 -6.73 -11.37
C ILE A 17 -9.59 -5.40 -11.38
N LEU A 18 -10.88 -5.40 -11.04
CA LEU A 18 -11.67 -4.17 -11.03
C LEU A 18 -11.17 -3.17 -9.98
N ALA A 19 -10.78 -3.65 -8.79
CA ALA A 19 -10.18 -2.80 -7.77
C ALA A 19 -8.90 -2.14 -8.26
N GLN A 20 -8.04 -2.87 -8.98
CA GLN A 20 -6.83 -2.33 -9.59
C GLN A 20 -7.18 -1.29 -10.67
N CYS A 21 -8.11 -1.56 -11.59
CA CYS A 21 -8.50 -0.60 -12.62
C CYS A 21 -9.06 0.70 -12.02
N VAL A 22 -9.85 0.60 -10.95
CA VAL A 22 -10.37 1.77 -10.23
C VAL A 22 -9.21 2.54 -9.57
N TRP A 23 -8.27 1.83 -8.94
CA TRP A 23 -7.09 2.44 -8.33
C TRP A 23 -6.24 3.19 -9.37
N ASP A 24 -5.88 2.52 -10.48
CA ASP A 24 -5.11 3.10 -11.58
C ASP A 24 -5.80 4.34 -12.16
N SER A 25 -7.14 4.33 -12.24
CA SER A 25 -7.92 5.47 -12.73
C SER A 25 -7.85 6.71 -11.81
N MET A 26 -7.42 6.54 -10.57
CA MET A 26 -7.22 7.61 -9.60
C MET A 26 -5.76 8.06 -9.52
N GLU A 27 -4.82 7.28 -10.06
CA GLU A 27 -3.38 7.43 -9.91
C GLU A 27 -2.74 8.44 -10.89
N TYR A 28 -3.56 9.26 -11.57
CA TYR A 28 -3.12 10.28 -12.54
C TYR A 28 -2.26 11.43 -11.96
N PHE A 29 -2.00 11.45 -10.66
CA PHE A 29 -1.36 12.58 -9.96
C PHE A 29 0.04 12.28 -9.42
N ILE A 30 0.54 11.05 -9.56
CA ILE A 30 1.87 10.70 -9.07
C ILE A 30 2.85 10.95 -10.22
N ASP A 31 3.76 11.90 -10.02
CA ASP A 31 4.88 12.12 -10.92
C ASP A 31 5.66 10.80 -11.07
N PRO A 32 5.93 10.32 -12.30
CA PRO A 32 6.68 9.08 -12.52
C PRO A 32 8.04 9.05 -11.81
N GLU A 33 8.67 10.21 -11.57
CA GLU A 33 9.90 10.29 -10.78
C GLU A 33 9.66 10.00 -9.29
N ILE A 34 8.51 10.43 -8.74
CA ILE A 34 8.10 10.13 -7.37
C ILE A 34 7.79 8.64 -7.21
N GLU A 35 7.07 8.06 -8.17
CA GLU A 35 6.75 6.62 -8.17
C GLU A 35 8.03 5.79 -8.19
N LYS A 36 8.96 6.12 -9.10
CA LYS A 36 10.26 5.46 -9.18
C LYS A 36 11.06 5.59 -7.88
N ALA A 37 11.12 6.78 -7.29
CA ALA A 37 11.84 7.00 -6.03
C ALA A 37 11.25 6.15 -4.88
N TRP A 38 9.93 5.96 -4.86
CA TRP A 38 9.26 5.10 -3.89
C TRP A 38 9.56 3.61 -4.11
N MET A 39 9.56 3.15 -5.37
CA MET A 39 9.95 1.77 -5.70
C MET A 39 11.40 1.49 -5.29
N ASP A 40 12.32 2.41 -5.60
CA ASP A 40 13.74 2.28 -5.26
C ASP A 40 13.96 2.23 -3.73
N ASP A 41 13.29 3.09 -2.95
CA ASP A 41 13.40 3.06 -1.48
C ASP A 41 12.77 1.78 -0.89
N THR A 42 11.68 1.30 -1.47
CA THR A 42 11.00 0.07 -1.02
C THR A 42 11.89 -1.15 -1.22
N GLU A 43 12.49 -1.31 -2.41
CA GLU A 43 13.40 -2.41 -2.71
C GLU A 43 14.64 -2.35 -1.80
N LYS A 44 15.23 -1.15 -1.63
CA LYS A 44 16.35 -0.96 -0.71
C LYS A 44 16.01 -1.40 0.71
N ARG A 45 14.87 -0.98 1.25
CA ARG A 45 14.42 -1.35 2.60
C ARG A 45 14.20 -2.85 2.74
N TRP A 46 13.60 -3.47 1.72
CA TRP A 46 13.41 -4.91 1.69
C TRP A 46 14.76 -5.65 1.82
N GLN A 47 15.75 -5.25 1.03
CA GLN A 47 17.10 -5.85 1.10
C GLN A 47 17.79 -5.62 2.45
N GLU A 48 17.65 -4.44 3.04
CA GLU A 48 18.20 -4.16 4.37
C GLU A 48 17.61 -5.08 5.46
N ILE A 49 16.30 -5.37 5.37
CA ILE A 49 15.60 -6.29 6.26
C ILE A 49 16.11 -7.72 6.04
N GLU A 50 16.08 -8.21 4.81
CA GLU A 50 16.51 -9.58 4.46
C GLU A 50 17.97 -9.86 4.82
N GLN A 51 18.83 -8.84 4.69
CA GLN A 51 20.26 -8.96 5.00
C GLN A 51 20.58 -8.66 6.48
N GLY A 52 19.56 -8.41 7.31
CA GLY A 52 19.72 -8.16 8.75
C GLY A 52 20.48 -6.88 9.08
N ARG A 53 20.56 -5.93 8.15
CA ARG A 53 21.25 -4.64 8.35
C ARG A 53 20.48 -3.68 9.25
N VAL A 54 19.18 -3.90 9.40
CA VAL A 54 18.29 -3.08 10.21
C VAL A 54 17.54 -3.93 11.22
N GLN A 55 17.29 -3.37 12.39
CA GLN A 55 16.43 -3.99 13.39
C GLN A 55 14.98 -3.61 13.12
N CYS A 56 14.18 -4.60 12.72
CA CYS A 56 12.74 -4.40 12.56
C CYS A 56 12.06 -4.22 13.93
N ILE A 57 11.01 -3.40 13.96
CA ILE A 57 10.08 -3.33 15.08
C ILE A 57 8.77 -4.02 14.70
N SER A 58 8.07 -4.57 15.69
CA SER A 58 6.83 -5.29 15.42
C SER A 58 5.76 -4.37 14.81
N ALA A 59 4.94 -4.89 13.90
CA ALA A 59 3.83 -4.14 13.29
C ALA A 59 2.90 -3.54 14.37
N LYS A 60 2.66 -4.28 15.46
CA LYS A 60 1.87 -3.80 16.60
C LYS A 60 2.47 -2.53 17.23
N GLU A 61 3.78 -2.49 17.43
CA GLU A 61 4.47 -1.33 18.01
C GLU A 61 4.52 -0.15 17.05
N VAL A 62 4.79 -0.37 15.76
CA VAL A 62 4.74 0.68 14.72
C VAL A 62 3.37 1.36 14.75
N MET A 63 2.31 0.56 14.68
CA MET A 63 0.93 1.07 14.63
C MET A 63 0.52 1.78 15.92
N LYS A 64 1.04 1.34 17.08
CA LYS A 64 0.84 2.05 18.36
C LYS A 64 1.49 3.44 18.32
N LYS A 65 2.75 3.52 17.87
CA LYS A 65 3.51 4.78 17.79
C LYS A 65 2.86 5.76 16.80
N ALA A 66 2.49 5.30 15.61
CA ALA A 66 1.87 6.13 14.57
C ALA A 66 0.53 6.74 15.01
N ARG A 67 -0.32 5.98 15.71
CA ARG A 67 -1.56 6.53 16.26
C ARG A 67 -1.30 7.56 17.36
N ALA A 68 -0.31 7.32 18.21
CA ALA A 68 0.06 8.26 19.26
C ALA A 68 0.58 9.60 18.71
N SER A 69 1.23 9.61 17.54
CA SER A 69 1.72 10.85 16.90
C SER A 69 0.63 11.71 16.27
N LEU A 70 -0.57 11.17 16.02
CA LEU A 70 -1.70 11.93 15.46
C LEU A 70 -2.43 12.79 16.50
N ASN A 71 -2.21 12.53 17.80
CA ASN A 71 -2.86 13.23 18.90
C ASN A 71 -1.94 14.31 19.53
N LYS A 72 -1.05 14.91 18.74
CA LYS A 72 -0.13 15.97 19.18
C LYS A 72 -0.53 17.33 18.62
#